data_AF-A0A4Q1D7M2-F1
#
_entry.id   AF-A0A4Q1D7M2-F1
#
_cell.length_a   1.000
_cell.length_b   1.000
_cell.length_c   1.000
_cell.angle_alpha   90.00
_cell.angle_beta   90.00
_cell.angle_gamma   90.00
#
_symmetry.space_group_name_H-M   'P 1'
#
loop_
_entity.id
_entity.type
_entity.pdbx_description
1 polymer ?
#
loop_
_entity_poly.entity_id
_entity_poly.type
_entity_poly.pdbx_seq_one_letter_code
_entity_poly.pdbx_strand_id
1 'polypeptide(L)'
;MPFYKWHPPYPSSTCKYRISKVPDGLVLMPHLSASCRYFLFQGHADMRKGFDSLSGIVTNQMNSNALSGDIYVFLNRRKNHIKLLLWEGDGFALYHKRLERGTYELPATSALTHQQLSLLLQGVILKSVKHHKRYQHQLKISG
;
A
#
# COMPACT_ATOMS: atom_id res chain seq x y z
N MET A 1 -24.73 31.72 7.97
CA MET A 1 -24.02 30.51 8.42
C MET A 1 -22.55 30.66 8.04
N PRO A 2 -21.59 30.71 8.98
CA PRO A 2 -20.20 30.92 8.60
C PRO A 2 -19.59 29.62 8.07
N PHE A 3 -18.95 29.72 6.91
CA PHE A 3 -18.08 28.70 6.32
C PHE A 3 -16.89 28.47 7.26
N TYR A 4 -16.81 27.30 7.88
CA TYR A 4 -15.60 26.90 8.60
C TYR A 4 -14.53 26.50 7.57
N LYS A 5 -13.45 27.30 7.46
CA LYS A 5 -12.22 26.91 6.78
C LYS A 5 -11.57 25.76 7.55
N TRP A 6 -11.82 24.52 7.15
CA TRP A 6 -11.13 23.35 7.68
C TRP A 6 -9.64 23.42 7.32
N HIS A 7 -8.77 23.34 8.33
CA HIS A 7 -7.32 23.21 8.17
C HIS A 7 -6.91 21.83 8.70
N PRO A 8 -6.30 20.95 7.89
CA PRO A 8 -5.86 19.64 8.36
C PRO A 8 -4.75 19.78 9.43
N PRO A 9 -4.84 19.08 10.58
CA PRO A 9 -3.87 19.20 11.67
C PRO A 9 -2.57 18.40 11.45
N TYR A 10 -2.30 17.88 10.25
CA TYR A 10 -1.19 16.96 10.00
C TYR A 10 -0.25 17.45 8.91
N PRO A 11 1.09 17.35 9.11
CA PRO A 11 2.06 17.79 8.12
C PRO A 11 1.90 16.96 6.84
N SER A 12 1.75 17.65 5.71
CA SER A 12 1.53 17.08 4.39
C SER A 12 2.82 16.43 3.84
N SER A 13 3.22 15.30 4.40
CA SER A 13 4.14 14.34 3.78
C SER A 13 3.36 13.34 2.91
N THR A 14 2.27 13.81 2.27
CA THR A 14 1.48 13.03 1.33
C THR A 14 2.38 12.56 0.19
N CYS A 15 2.43 11.23 -0.01
CA CYS A 15 2.90 10.68 -1.27
C CYS A 15 2.10 11.38 -2.38
N LYS A 16 2.73 12.26 -3.17
CA LYS A 16 2.01 13.04 -4.20
C LYS A 16 1.54 12.10 -5.30
N TYR A 17 0.31 11.62 -5.21
CA TYR A 17 -0.36 10.95 -6.33
C TYR A 17 -0.71 12.02 -7.36
N ARG A 18 -0.03 12.00 -8.51
CA ARG A 18 -0.54 12.68 -9.70
C ARG A 18 -1.50 11.70 -10.36
N ILE A 19 -2.79 12.01 -10.35
CA ILE A 19 -3.79 11.31 -11.17
C ILE A 19 -3.43 11.63 -12.64
N SER A 20 -2.55 10.83 -13.25
CA SER A 20 -2.37 10.85 -14.69
C SER A 20 -3.54 10.10 -15.31
N LYS A 21 -4.31 10.78 -16.14
CA LYS A 21 -5.34 10.18 -17.00
C LYS A 21 -4.61 9.17 -17.92
N VAL A 22 -4.73 7.88 -17.64
CA VAL A 22 -4.14 6.83 -18.47
C VAL A 22 -5.06 6.65 -19.69
N PRO A 23 -4.58 6.82 -20.93
CA PRO A 23 -5.35 6.39 -22.09
C PRO A 23 -5.34 4.86 -22.10
N ASP A 24 -6.50 4.28 -22.39
CA ASP A 24 -6.71 2.86 -22.67
C ASP A 24 -6.87 1.94 -21.45
N GLY A 25 -8.06 1.98 -20.84
CA GLY A 25 -8.76 0.78 -20.32
C GLY A 25 -8.14 -0.05 -19.20
N LEU A 26 -6.95 0.28 -18.70
CA LEU A 26 -6.28 -0.46 -17.64
C LEU A 26 -6.79 0.02 -16.29
N VAL A 27 -7.51 -0.89 -15.62
CA VAL A 27 -7.86 -0.96 -14.19
C VAL A 27 -7.23 0.16 -13.36
N LEU A 28 -8.06 0.90 -12.62
CA LEU A 28 -7.66 1.81 -11.53
C LEU A 28 -6.76 1.08 -10.54
N MET A 29 -5.48 0.92 -10.89
CA MET A 29 -4.45 0.63 -9.92
C MET A 29 -4.25 1.93 -9.16
N PRO A 30 -4.24 1.94 -7.81
CA PRO A 30 -3.59 3.05 -7.14
C PRO A 30 -2.22 3.20 -7.81
N HIS A 31 -1.87 4.39 -8.31
CA HIS A 31 -0.59 4.62 -8.94
C HIS A 31 0.48 4.34 -7.88
N LEU A 32 0.92 3.09 -7.79
CA LEU A 32 1.87 2.62 -6.81
C LEU A 32 3.16 3.38 -7.13
N SER A 33 3.45 4.42 -6.36
CA SER A 33 4.66 5.21 -6.57
C SER A 33 5.82 4.58 -5.82
N ALA A 34 7.02 4.70 -6.37
CA ALA A 34 8.25 4.39 -5.64
C ALA A 34 8.46 5.29 -4.42
N SER A 35 7.79 6.45 -4.37
CA SER A 35 7.84 7.38 -3.24
C SER A 35 6.89 7.01 -2.08
N CYS A 36 5.97 6.06 -2.26
CA CYS A 36 5.07 5.65 -1.20
C CYS A 36 5.70 4.52 -0.37
N ARG A 37 5.31 4.45 0.91
CA ARG A 37 5.70 3.36 1.80
C ARG A 37 4.58 2.35 1.90
N TYR A 38 4.93 1.08 1.88
CA TYR A 38 3.98 -0.03 1.88
C TYR A 38 4.25 -0.94 3.08
N PHE A 39 3.21 -1.18 3.87
CA PHE A 39 3.30 -2.00 5.08
C PHE A 39 2.32 -3.17 5.03
N LEU A 40 2.85 -4.37 4.97
CA LEU A 40 2.11 -5.61 5.05
C LEU A 40 1.77 -5.94 6.50
N PHE A 41 0.48 -6.12 6.75
CA PHE A 41 0.00 -6.77 7.96
C PHE A 41 0.36 -8.26 7.92
N GLN A 42 1.20 -8.71 8.85
CA GLN A 42 1.68 -10.11 8.88
C GLN A 42 0.66 -11.10 9.45
N GLY A 43 -0.45 -10.62 10.04
CA GLY A 43 -1.57 -11.46 10.42
C GLY A 43 -2.52 -11.76 9.26
N HIS A 44 -3.66 -12.37 9.58
CA HIS A 44 -4.73 -12.60 8.62
C HIS A 44 -5.86 -11.61 8.85
N ALA A 45 -6.20 -10.83 7.82
CA ALA A 45 -7.31 -9.91 7.90
C ALA A 45 -8.61 -10.58 7.43
N ASP A 46 -9.70 -10.30 8.14
CA ASP A 46 -11.06 -10.58 7.68
C ASP A 46 -11.40 -9.59 6.56
N MET A 47 -11.56 -10.09 5.33
CA MET A 47 -11.82 -9.25 4.15
C MET A 47 -13.22 -8.64 4.13
N ARG A 48 -14.09 -9.00 5.08
CA ARG A 48 -15.37 -8.33 5.31
C ARG A 48 -15.21 -6.95 5.95
N LYS A 49 -14.05 -6.68 6.59
CA LYS A 49 -13.76 -5.40 7.23
C LYS A 49 -13.63 -4.27 6.20
N GLY A 50 -14.33 -3.16 6.45
CA GLY A 50 -14.25 -1.89 5.70
C GLY A 50 -13.19 -0.95 6.28
N PHE A 51 -13.29 0.35 5.94
CA PHE A 51 -12.32 1.38 6.32
C PHE A 51 -12.02 1.42 7.82
N ASP A 52 -13.03 1.64 8.67
CA ASP A 52 -12.84 1.83 10.12
C ASP A 52 -12.27 0.59 10.81
N SER A 53 -12.72 -0.59 10.38
CA SER A 53 -12.23 -1.85 10.93
C SER A 53 -10.80 -2.16 10.52
N LEU A 54 -10.39 -1.76 9.31
CA LEU A 54 -9.03 -1.96 8.83
C LEU A 54 -8.08 -0.90 9.41
N SER A 55 -8.49 0.37 9.48
CA SER A 55 -7.73 1.43 10.15
C SER A 55 -7.52 1.11 11.63
N GLY A 56 -8.53 0.52 12.30
CA GLY A 56 -8.39 -0.01 13.64
C GLY A 56 -7.33 -1.12 13.76
N ILE A 57 -7.14 -1.97 12.75
CA ILE A 57 -6.02 -2.94 12.74
C ILE A 57 -4.68 -2.22 12.62
N VAL A 58 -4.58 -1.22 11.73
CA VAL A 58 -3.35 -0.42 11.57
C VAL A 58 -2.93 0.20 12.89
N THR A 59 -3.87 0.85 13.58
CA THR A 59 -3.58 1.51 14.85
C THR A 59 -3.29 0.52 15.96
N ASN A 60 -4.16 -0.47 16.18
CA ASN A 60 -4.10 -1.30 17.38
C ASN A 60 -3.15 -2.50 17.27
N GLN A 61 -2.92 -3.02 16.06
CA GLN A 61 -2.13 -4.24 15.86
C GLN A 61 -0.80 -3.96 15.18
N MET A 62 -0.76 -2.98 14.27
CA MET A 62 0.49 -2.59 13.60
C MET A 62 1.20 -1.44 14.32
N ASN A 63 0.61 -0.86 15.39
CA ASN A 63 1.15 0.28 16.13
C ASN A 63 1.54 1.43 15.20
N SER A 64 0.71 1.72 14.20
CA SER A 64 0.99 2.70 13.15
C SER A 64 -0.16 3.71 13.00
N ASN A 65 0.11 4.84 12.35
CA ASN A 65 -0.89 5.87 12.12
C ASN A 65 -1.61 5.63 10.78
N ALA A 66 -2.87 5.19 10.80
CA ALA A 66 -3.66 4.96 9.60
C ALA A 66 -3.83 6.21 8.70
N LEU A 67 -3.63 7.41 9.24
CA LEU A 67 -3.75 8.68 8.53
C LEU A 67 -2.41 9.21 7.99
N SER A 68 -1.32 8.45 8.09
CA SER A 68 0.02 8.89 7.71
C SER A 68 0.24 9.12 6.21
N GLY A 69 -0.70 8.67 5.36
CA GLY A 69 -0.51 8.61 3.91
C GLY A 69 0.32 7.40 3.45
N ASP A 70 0.62 6.46 4.35
CA ASP A 70 1.20 5.17 4.00
C ASP A 70 0.13 4.20 3.47
N ILE A 71 0.58 3.19 2.72
CA ILE A 71 -0.30 2.17 2.16
C ILE A 71 -0.18 0.90 2.98
N TYR A 72 -1.28 0.47 3.59
CA TYR A 72 -1.36 -0.73 4.41
C TYR A 72 -1.95 -1.89 3.61
N VAL A 73 -1.21 -2.99 3.55
CA VAL A 73 -1.51 -4.17 2.75
C VAL A 73 -2.04 -5.29 3.63
N PHE A 74 -3.20 -5.83 3.27
CA PHE A 74 -3.85 -6.89 4.02
C PHE A 74 -4.11 -8.10 3.13
N LEU A 75 -3.79 -9.28 3.63
CA LEU A 75 -4.11 -10.57 3.00
C LEU A 75 -5.09 -11.35 3.86
N ASN A 76 -5.97 -12.12 3.20
CA ASN A 76 -6.84 -13.06 3.90
C ASN A 76 -6.10 -14.36 4.26
N ARG A 77 -6.71 -15.20 5.09
CA ARG A 77 -6.13 -16.49 5.50
C ARG A 77 -5.77 -17.40 4.34
N ARG A 78 -6.61 -17.44 3.29
CA ARG A 78 -6.39 -18.23 2.07
C ARG A 78 -5.42 -17.56 1.09
N LYS A 79 -4.99 -16.33 1.35
CA LYS A 79 -4.12 -15.50 0.50
C LYS A 79 -4.64 -15.34 -0.94
N ASN A 80 -5.94 -15.40 -1.18
CA ASN A 80 -6.54 -15.17 -2.50
C ASN A 80 -7.26 -13.81 -2.61
N HIS A 81 -7.29 -13.04 -1.52
CA HIS A 81 -7.78 -11.67 -1.49
C HIS A 81 -6.70 -10.75 -0.92
N ILE A 82 -6.60 -9.56 -1.49
CA ILE A 82 -5.74 -8.48 -1.00
C ILE A 82 -6.51 -7.17 -0.91
N LYS A 83 -6.24 -6.40 0.15
CA LYS A 83 -6.69 -5.02 0.30
C LYS A 83 -5.53 -4.07 0.50
N LEU A 84 -5.62 -2.87 -0.08
CA LEU A 84 -4.71 -1.75 0.17
C LEU A 84 -5.51 -0.59 0.75
N LEU A 85 -5.21 -0.21 1.98
CA LEU A 85 -5.82 0.93 2.67
C LEU A 85 -4.86 2.13 2.63
N LEU A 86 -5.36 3.30 2.26
CA LEU A 86 -4.61 4.55 2.20
C LEU A 86 -5.49 5.70 2.70
N TRP A 87 -4.91 6.67 3.42
CA TRP A 87 -5.52 7.96 3.68
C TRP A 87 -5.01 9.01 2.68
N GLU A 88 -5.92 9.72 2.02
CA GLU A 88 -5.62 10.71 0.96
C GLU A 88 -5.74 12.17 1.45
N GLY A 89 -5.81 12.38 2.76
CA GLY A 89 -5.91 13.71 3.37
C GLY A 89 -7.34 14.14 3.68
N ASP A 90 -8.29 13.79 2.82
CA ASP A 90 -9.74 14.06 2.97
C ASP A 90 -10.58 12.80 3.23
N GLY A 91 -10.03 11.62 2.96
CA GLY A 91 -10.74 10.36 3.13
C GLY A 91 -9.85 9.13 3.04
N PHE A 92 -10.43 7.98 3.39
CA PHE A 92 -9.80 6.69 3.14
C PHE A 92 -10.15 6.18 1.74
N ALA A 93 -9.14 5.66 1.05
CA ALA A 93 -9.26 4.90 -0.17
C ALA A 93 -8.95 3.42 0.09
N LEU A 94 -9.68 2.52 -0.58
CA LEU A 94 -9.52 1.09 -0.44
C LEU A 94 -9.51 0.41 -1.81
N TYR A 95 -8.38 -0.18 -2.16
CA TYR A 95 -8.29 -1.12 -3.26
C TYR A 95 -8.57 -2.54 -2.74
N HIS A 96 -9.40 -3.30 -3.44
CA HIS A 96 -9.70 -4.70 -3.09
C HIS A 96 -9.64 -5.55 -4.36
N LYS A 97 -8.79 -6.59 -4.33
CA LYS A 97 -8.66 -7.55 -5.43
C LYS A 97 -8.82 -8.97 -4.91
N ARG A 98 -9.62 -9.75 -5.62
CA ARG A 98 -9.76 -11.21 -5.47
C ARG A 98 -9.16 -11.89 -6.68
N LEU A 99 -8.39 -12.94 -6.44
CA LEU A 99 -7.95 -13.86 -7.49
C LEU A 99 -9.07 -14.88 -7.77
N GLU A 100 -9.42 -15.04 -9.04
CA GLU A 100 -10.35 -16.11 -9.46
C GLU A 100 -9.68 -17.50 -9.40
N ARG A 101 -8.34 -17.55 -9.42
CA ARG A 101 -7.55 -18.76 -9.20
C ARG A 101 -6.19 -18.44 -8.56
N GLY A 102 -5.69 -19.33 -7.70
CA GLY A 102 -4.37 -19.24 -7.08
C GLY A 102 -4.33 -18.40 -5.80
N THR A 103 -3.11 -18.09 -5.34
CA THR A 103 -2.86 -17.37 -4.09
C THR A 103 -1.69 -16.42 -4.24
N TYR A 104 -1.78 -15.27 -3.58
CA TYR A 104 -0.66 -14.39 -3.30
C TYR A 104 0.38 -15.08 -2.44
N GLU A 105 1.66 -14.83 -2.74
CA GLU A 105 2.73 -15.19 -1.81
C GLU A 105 2.67 -14.27 -0.58
N LEU A 106 3.01 -14.78 0.60
CA LEU A 106 3.16 -13.92 1.77
C LEU A 106 4.64 -13.48 1.86
N PRO A 107 4.95 -12.19 1.68
CA PRO A 107 6.30 -11.67 1.89
C PRO A 107 6.79 -11.95 3.31
N ALA A 108 8.09 -12.26 3.45
CA ALA A 108 8.71 -12.47 4.76
C ALA A 108 8.87 -11.16 5.55
N THR A 109 8.99 -10.04 4.85
CA THR A 109 9.13 -8.70 5.43
C THR A 109 7.77 -7.99 5.55
N SER A 110 7.61 -7.16 6.57
CA SER A 110 6.44 -6.29 6.74
C SER A 110 6.55 -5.00 5.91
N ALA A 111 7.75 -4.51 5.61
CA ALA A 111 7.93 -3.34 4.74
C ALA A 111 8.19 -3.81 3.30
N LEU A 112 7.35 -3.35 2.37
CA LEU A 112 7.45 -3.70 0.95
C LEU A 112 7.98 -2.53 0.13
N THR A 113 8.83 -2.83 -0.84
CA THR A 113 9.15 -1.88 -1.92
C THR A 113 8.00 -1.83 -2.92
N HIS A 114 7.92 -0.75 -3.70
CA HIS A 114 7.00 -0.65 -4.83
C HIS A 114 7.11 -1.87 -5.77
N GLN A 115 8.33 -2.32 -6.08
CA GLN A 115 8.56 -3.48 -6.94
C GLN A 115 8.01 -4.77 -6.32
N GLN A 116 8.24 -5.00 -5.03
CA GLN A 116 7.72 -6.17 -4.32
C GLN A 116 6.19 -6.19 -4.31
N LEU A 117 5.55 -5.04 -4.09
CA LEU A 117 4.10 -4.94 -4.14
C LEU A 117 3.55 -5.17 -5.56
N SER A 118 4.19 -4.61 -6.58
CA SER A 118 3.79 -4.82 -7.99
C SER A 118 3.85 -6.30 -8.37
N LEU A 119 4.94 -6.99 -8.01
CA LEU A 119 5.09 -8.44 -8.24
C LEU A 119 4.04 -9.25 -7.48
N LEU A 120 3.77 -8.88 -6.22
CA LEU A 120 2.72 -9.49 -5.41
C LEU A 120 1.36 -9.37 -6.10
N LEU A 121 1.00 -8.18 -6.59
CA LEU A 121 -0.30 -7.92 -7.24
C LEU A 121 -0.46 -8.62 -8.60
N GLN A 122 0.65 -8.88 -9.29
CA GLN A 122 0.72 -9.68 -10.52
C GLN A 122 0.66 -11.20 -10.24
N GLY A 123 0.80 -11.63 -8.98
CA GLY A 123 0.82 -13.05 -8.60
C GLY A 123 2.16 -13.73 -8.87
N VAL A 124 3.25 -12.98 -8.96
CA VAL A 124 4.61 -13.52 -9.16
C VAL A 124 5.21 -13.96 -7.83
N ILE A 125 5.92 -15.10 -7.85
CA ILE A 125 6.59 -15.67 -6.68
C ILE A 125 7.83 -14.83 -6.32
N LEU A 126 7.75 -14.04 -5.24
CA LEU A 126 8.81 -13.18 -4.72
C LEU A 126 10.06 -13.97 -4.29
N LYS A 127 9.90 -15.19 -3.75
CA LYS A 127 11.05 -16.05 -3.39
C LYS A 127 11.92 -16.46 -4.57
N SER A 128 11.38 -16.42 -5.79
CA SER A 128 12.09 -16.84 -7.00
C SER A 128 12.73 -15.66 -7.74
N VAL A 129 12.53 -14.42 -7.28
CA VAL A 129 13.08 -13.23 -7.93
C VAL A 129 14.58 -13.15 -7.69
N LYS A 130 15.34 -13.73 -8.63
CA LYS A 130 16.79 -13.55 -8.70
C LYS A 130 17.08 -12.18 -9.31
N HIS A 131 17.51 -11.24 -8.50
CA HIS A 131 18.04 -9.99 -9.01
C HIS A 131 19.45 -10.21 -9.57
N HIS A 132 19.65 -9.91 -10.85
CA HIS A 132 20.99 -9.75 -11.39
C HIS A 132 21.68 -8.57 -10.70
N LYS A 133 23.00 -8.66 -10.47
CA LYS A 133 23.79 -7.54 -9.95
C LYS A 133 23.55 -6.31 -10.83
N ARG A 134 22.99 -5.27 -10.24
CA ARG A 134 22.86 -3.95 -10.85
C ARG A 134 23.78 -2.99 -10.11
N TYR A 135 24.42 -2.09 -10.87
CA TYR A 135 25.29 -1.07 -10.33
C TYR A 135 24.48 -0.14 -9.42
N GLN A 136 24.85 -0.04 -8.15
CA GLN A 136 24.33 0.96 -7.23
C GLN A 136 25.39 2.05 -7.06
N HIS A 137 25.06 3.26 -7.50
CA HIS A 137 25.94 4.41 -7.28
C HIS A 137 25.90 4.78 -5.80
N GLN A 138 26.98 4.53 -5.06
CA GLN A 138 27.12 5.01 -3.69
C GLN A 138 27.40 6.52 -3.75
N LEU A 139 26.36 7.34 -3.51
CA LEU A 139 26.58 8.75 -3.21
C LEU A 139 27.22 8.83 -1.82
N LYS A 140 28.54 8.98 -1.78
CA LYS A 140 29.25 9.44 -0.58
C LYS A 140 28.81 10.87 -0.33
N ILE A 141 27.94 11.09 0.65
CA ILE A 141 27.75 12.43 1.20
C ILE A 141 28.97 12.67 2.08
N SER A 142 29.97 13.35 1.53
CA SER A 142 31.12 13.87 2.27
C SER A 142 30.61 14.98 3.20
N GLY A 143 30.66 14.71 4.50
CA GLY A 143 30.68 15.73 5.56
C GLY A 143 32.09 15.81 6.12
#